data_AF-A0A660SX32-F1
#
_entry.id   AF-A0A660SX32-F1
#
_cell.length_a   1.000
_cell.length_b   1.000
_cell.length_c   1.000
_cell.angle_alpha   90.00
_cell.angle_beta   90.00
_cell.angle_gamma   90.00
#
_symmetry.space_group_name_H-M   'P 1'
#
loop_
_entity.id
_entity.type
_entity.pdbx_description
1 polymer ?
#
loop_
_entity_poly.entity_id
_entity_poly.type
_entity_poly.pdbx_seq_one_letter_code
_entity_poly.pdbx_strand_id
1 'polypeptide(L)'
;MSKDKNGQYRDLSHRDGNVGMPDFNDVPEQLWRARIIPTNDFEYCASVDGSEIERGEFVVISTRYGRDLARILGPVTVKTGVEAENVQLIVRVANDEDIARRENHELKENEAYSVCRGKISRLKLAMKLVSAHYMLDEQKVMFF
;
A
#
# COMPACT_ATOMS: atom_id res chain seq x y z
N MET A 1 14.10 -8.12 7.30
CA MET A 1 14.96 -8.63 8.39
C MET A 1 16.42 -8.31 8.06
N SER A 2 17.06 -7.34 8.73
CA SER A 2 18.51 -7.38 9.04
C SER A 2 18.87 -6.49 10.24
N LYS A 3 20.05 -6.72 10.82
CA LYS A 3 20.44 -6.55 12.22
C LYS A 3 20.87 -5.13 12.64
N ASP A 4 20.70 -4.80 13.92
CA ASP A 4 21.34 -3.64 14.53
C ASP A 4 22.87 -3.81 14.69
N LYS A 5 23.56 -2.76 15.17
CA LYS A 5 25.03 -2.71 15.29
C LYS A 5 25.64 -3.80 16.21
N ASN A 6 24.81 -4.57 16.93
CA ASN A 6 25.19 -5.73 17.74
C ASN A 6 24.63 -7.07 17.22
N GLY A 7 24.04 -7.07 16.03
CA GLY A 7 23.59 -8.29 15.39
C GLY A 7 22.21 -8.78 15.86
N GLN A 8 21.42 -7.98 16.60
CA GLN A 8 20.09 -8.36 17.05
C GLN A 8 19.00 -7.92 16.07
N TYR A 9 18.05 -8.84 15.85
CA TYR A 9 16.78 -8.57 15.19
C TYR A 9 15.81 -8.00 16.22
N ARG A 10 15.41 -6.73 16.06
CA ARG A 10 14.33 -6.18 16.88
C ARG A 10 13.00 -6.40 16.17
N ASP A 11 12.18 -7.24 16.77
CA ASP A 11 10.74 -7.26 16.54
C ASP A 11 10.17 -5.91 17.01
N LEU A 12 9.51 -5.20 16.10
CA LEU A 12 8.81 -3.94 16.37
C LEU A 12 7.30 -4.15 16.34
N SER A 13 6.84 -5.33 16.76
CA SER A 13 5.48 -5.48 17.25
C SER A 13 5.27 -4.54 18.44
N HIS A 14 4.32 -3.61 18.30
CA HIS A 14 3.84 -2.64 19.29
C HIS A 14 4.56 -1.28 19.37
N ARG A 15 4.24 -0.39 18.43
CA ARG A 15 3.83 1.00 18.72
C ARG A 15 2.66 1.38 17.80
N ASP A 16 1.75 2.19 18.33
CA ASP A 16 0.43 2.48 17.78
C ASP A 16 0.42 2.80 16.27
N GLY A 17 -0.42 2.08 15.53
CA GLY A 17 -1.08 2.57 14.32
C GLY A 17 -0.33 2.63 12.99
N ASN A 18 0.94 2.21 12.90
CA ASN A 18 1.66 2.25 11.62
C ASN A 18 2.25 0.87 11.27
N VAL A 19 1.64 0.18 10.31
CA VAL A 19 2.02 -1.18 9.91
C VAL A 19 3.30 -1.12 9.08
N GLY A 20 4.45 -1.38 9.72
CA GLY A 20 5.61 -2.04 9.12
C GLY A 20 6.18 -1.45 7.83
N MET A 21 6.16 -0.14 7.62
CA MET A 21 6.99 0.47 6.57
C MET A 21 8.46 0.36 6.99
N PRO A 22 9.36 -0.17 6.14
CA PRO A 22 10.77 0.04 6.35
C PRO A 22 11.05 1.54 6.26
N ASP A 23 11.69 2.05 7.30
CA ASP A 23 12.23 3.40 7.28
C ASP A 23 13.50 3.37 6.44
N PHE A 24 13.39 3.81 5.18
CA PHE A 24 14.56 3.98 4.33
C PHE A 24 15.33 5.20 4.85
N ASN A 25 16.49 4.98 5.48
CA ASN A 25 17.35 6.07 5.95
C ASN A 25 17.83 6.98 4.79
N ASP A 26 17.96 6.41 3.59
CA ASP A 26 18.37 7.09 2.35
C ASP A 26 17.52 6.59 1.17
N VAL A 27 17.38 7.41 0.13
CA VAL A 27 16.63 7.03 -1.08
C VAL A 27 17.31 5.81 -1.77
N PRO A 28 16.60 4.68 -1.95
CA PRO A 28 17.18 3.48 -2.55
C PRO A 28 17.78 3.68 -3.95
N GLU A 29 18.81 2.89 -4.28
CA GLU A 29 19.46 2.90 -5.59
C GLU A 29 18.54 2.43 -6.73
N GLN A 30 17.69 1.44 -6.47
CA GLN A 30 16.70 0.98 -7.43
C GLN A 30 15.32 1.40 -6.95
N LEU A 31 14.60 2.10 -7.83
CA LEU A 31 13.24 2.55 -7.58
C LEU A 31 12.36 2.19 -8.77
N TRP A 32 11.10 1.90 -8.48
CA TRP A 32 10.04 1.72 -9.45
C TRP A 32 8.94 2.74 -9.21
N ARG A 33 8.33 3.21 -10.29
CA ARG A 33 7.06 3.92 -10.20
C ARG A 33 5.95 2.89 -10.27
N ALA A 34 5.07 2.88 -9.28
CA ALA A 34 3.91 1.99 -9.24
C ALA A 34 2.62 2.80 -9.24
N ARG A 35 1.56 2.21 -9.80
CA ARG A 35 0.19 2.72 -9.66
C ARG A 35 -0.56 1.84 -8.67
N ILE A 36 -1.06 2.42 -7.58
CA ILE A 36 -1.93 1.75 -6.62
C ILE A 36 -3.26 1.45 -7.30
N ILE A 37 -3.67 0.19 -7.33
CA ILE A 37 -4.85 -0.24 -8.09
C ILE A 37 -6.15 0.37 -7.56
N PRO A 38 -6.45 0.34 -6.25
CA PRO A 38 -7.68 0.91 -5.70
C PRO A 38 -7.87 2.41 -5.96
N THR A 39 -6.82 3.21 -5.80
CA THR A 39 -6.93 4.69 -5.83
C THR A 39 -6.44 5.33 -7.12
N ASN A 40 -5.72 4.58 -7.96
CA ASN A 40 -4.94 5.09 -9.10
C ASN A 40 -3.85 6.10 -8.72
N ASP A 41 -3.49 6.21 -7.44
CA ASP A 41 -2.37 7.03 -7.00
C ASP A 41 -1.04 6.45 -7.50
N PHE A 42 -0.04 7.31 -7.66
CA PHE A 42 1.30 6.90 -8.05
C PHE A 42 2.25 7.01 -6.88
N GLU A 43 3.02 5.96 -6.66
CA GLU A 43 4.01 5.90 -5.60
C GLU A 43 5.39 5.52 -6.15
N TYR A 44 6.43 5.96 -5.46
CA TYR A 44 7.77 5.42 -5.63
C TYR A 44 7.91 4.22 -4.71
N CYS A 45 8.44 3.12 -5.23
CA CYS A 45 8.59 1.90 -4.47
C CYS A 45 9.99 1.30 -4.63
N ALA A 46 10.45 0.59 -3.61
CA ALA A 46 11.70 -0.16 -3.62
C ALA A 46 11.49 -1.57 -3.05
N SER A 47 12.31 -2.53 -3.47
CA SER A 47 12.40 -3.85 -2.82
C SER A 47 13.65 -3.93 -1.95
N VAL A 48 13.59 -4.72 -0.87
CA VAL A 48 14.72 -4.95 0.06
C VAL A 48 15.48 -6.24 -0.19
N ASP A 49 14.95 -7.13 -1.03
CA ASP A 49 15.50 -8.46 -1.28
C ASP A 49 16.16 -8.62 -2.66
N GLY A 50 16.23 -7.54 -3.44
CA GLY A 50 16.79 -7.57 -4.79
C GLY A 50 15.94 -8.33 -5.80
N SER A 51 14.63 -8.50 -5.54
CA SER A 51 13.68 -9.08 -6.50
C SER A 51 13.79 -8.42 -7.88
N GLU A 52 13.85 -9.25 -8.93
CA GLU A 52 13.71 -8.78 -10.31
C GLU A 52 12.24 -8.41 -10.54
N ILE A 53 12.00 -7.12 -10.77
CA ILE A 53 10.65 -6.56 -10.93
C ILE A 53 10.57 -5.83 -12.26
N GLU A 54 9.63 -6.26 -13.08
CA GLU A 54 9.43 -5.78 -14.45
C GLU A 54 8.23 -4.85 -14.59
N ARG A 55 8.25 -4.06 -15.67
CA ARG A 55 7.12 -3.24 -16.04
C ARG A 55 5.90 -4.11 -16.34
N GLY A 56 4.77 -3.74 -15.74
CA GLY A 56 3.49 -4.38 -15.96
C GLY A 56 3.12 -5.41 -14.89
N GLU A 57 4.09 -5.86 -14.09
CA GLU A 57 3.84 -6.78 -12.98
C GLU A 57 2.96 -6.15 -11.91
N PHE A 58 2.15 -7.01 -11.27
CA PHE A 58 1.45 -6.67 -10.06
C PHE A 58 2.32 -7.02 -8.86
N VAL A 59 2.37 -6.11 -7.89
CA VAL A 59 3.14 -6.27 -6.66
C VAL A 59 2.26 -5.92 -5.47
N VAL A 60 2.56 -6.54 -4.33
CA VAL A 60 2.00 -6.14 -3.04
C VAL A 60 2.95 -5.12 -2.43
N ILE A 61 2.44 -3.92 -2.14
CA ILE A 61 3.19 -2.85 -1.48
C ILE A 61 2.70 -2.64 -0.04
N SER A 62 3.57 -2.18 0.84
CA SER A 62 3.21 -1.74 2.19
C SER A 62 2.97 -0.23 2.18
N THR A 63 1.71 0.18 2.37
CA THR A 63 1.32 1.58 2.56
C THR A 63 1.21 1.92 4.04
N ARG A 64 1.07 3.21 4.38
CA ARG A 64 0.80 3.64 5.77
C ARG A 64 -0.47 3.05 6.38
N TYR A 65 -1.42 2.63 5.53
CA TYR A 65 -2.69 2.08 6.00
C TYR A 65 -2.69 0.57 6.09
N GLY A 66 -1.83 -0.10 5.33
CA GLY A 66 -1.80 -1.55 5.19
C GLY A 66 -1.26 -1.96 3.82
N ARG A 67 -1.41 -3.23 3.48
CA ARG A 67 -0.92 -3.74 2.18
C ARG A 67 -1.93 -3.53 1.07
N ASP A 68 -1.44 -3.12 -0.08
CA ASP A 68 -2.25 -2.89 -1.26
C ASP A 68 -1.62 -3.44 -2.54
N LEU A 69 -2.47 -3.65 -3.55
CA LEU A 69 -2.05 -4.08 -4.87
C LEU A 69 -1.62 -2.88 -5.70
N ALA A 70 -0.44 -2.96 -6.30
CA ALA A 70 0.05 -1.95 -7.22
C ALA A 70 0.55 -2.59 -8.51
N ARG A 71 0.55 -1.82 -9.60
CA ARG A 71 1.11 -2.23 -10.89
C ARG A 71 2.35 -1.40 -11.22
N ILE A 72 3.44 -2.08 -11.57
CA ILE A 72 4.71 -1.46 -11.90
C ILE A 72 4.61 -0.78 -13.27
N LEU A 73 4.96 0.51 -13.31
CA LEU A 73 4.98 1.31 -14.53
C LEU A 73 6.37 1.33 -15.18
N GLY A 74 7.41 1.04 -14.40
CA GLY A 74 8.80 0.94 -14.84
C GLY A 74 9.79 1.48 -13.80
N PRO A 75 11.09 1.35 -14.08
CA PRO A 75 12.14 1.89 -13.22
C PRO A 75 12.15 3.42 -13.25
N VAL A 76 12.54 4.03 -12.13
CA VAL A 76 12.72 5.48 -12.00
C VAL A 76 14.16 5.84 -12.41
N THR A 77 14.31 6.61 -13.49
CA THR A 77 15.62 7.04 -14.00
C THR A 77 16.10 8.36 -13.40
N VAL A 78 15.18 9.21 -12.95
CA VAL A 78 15.47 10.51 -12.33
C VAL A 78 14.83 10.55 -10.95
N LYS A 79 15.66 10.68 -9.91
CA LYS A 79 15.23 10.65 -8.50
C LYS A 79 15.17 12.01 -7.83
N THR A 80 15.37 13.08 -8.60
CA THR A 80 15.32 14.44 -8.07
C THR A 80 13.95 14.72 -7.44
N GLY A 81 13.94 15.10 -6.16
CA GLY A 81 12.70 15.36 -5.41
C GLY A 81 12.03 14.11 -4.83
N VAL A 82 12.65 12.93 -4.92
CA VAL A 82 12.20 11.75 -4.16
C VAL A 82 12.75 11.85 -2.74
N GLU A 83 11.87 11.74 -1.76
CA GLU A 83 12.22 11.71 -0.34
C GLU A 83 12.10 10.27 0.17
N ALA A 84 13.08 9.82 0.96
CA ALA A 84 13.16 8.43 1.40
C ALA A 84 11.93 8.01 2.23
N GLU A 85 11.39 8.94 3.04
CA GLU A 85 10.17 8.76 3.85
C GLU A 85 8.89 8.51 3.03
N ASN A 86 8.89 8.91 1.74
CA ASN A 86 7.76 8.72 0.84
C ASN A 86 7.88 7.45 -0.02
N VAL A 87 8.98 6.70 0.08
CA VAL A 87 9.19 5.47 -0.69
C VAL A 87 8.47 4.30 -0.04
N GLN A 88 7.56 3.67 -0.78
CA GLN A 88 6.82 2.49 -0.35
C GLN A 88 7.66 1.22 -0.50
N LEU A 89 7.44 0.24 0.38
CA LEU A 89 8.08 -1.07 0.24
C LEU A 89 7.29 -1.96 -0.70
N ILE A 90 7.97 -2.53 -1.69
CA ILE A 90 7.49 -3.72 -2.40
C ILE A 90 7.76 -4.93 -1.51
N VAL A 91 6.69 -5.60 -1.08
CA VAL A 91 6.76 -6.76 -0.19
C VAL A 91 7.04 -8.03 -0.99
N ARG A 92 6.41 -8.17 -2.17
CA ARG A 92 6.57 -9.29 -3.11
C ARG A 92 5.83 -9.02 -4.43
N VAL A 93 6.14 -9.82 -5.45
CA VAL A 93 5.27 -9.97 -6.63
C VAL A 93 3.92 -10.57 -6.20
N ALA A 94 2.84 -10.03 -6.75
CA ALA A 94 1.49 -10.48 -6.46
C ALA A 94 1.21 -11.83 -7.13
N ASN A 95 0.43 -12.67 -6.47
CA ASN A 95 -0.06 -13.93 -7.03
C ASN A 95 -1.53 -13.77 -7.46
N ASP A 96 -2.09 -14.81 -8.07
CA ASP A 96 -3.49 -14.82 -8.54
C ASP A 96 -4.49 -14.62 -7.39
N GLU A 97 -4.17 -15.09 -6.18
CA GLU A 97 -5.04 -14.90 -5.01
C GLU A 97 -5.13 -13.42 -4.59
N ASP A 98 -4.04 -12.66 -4.71
CA ASP A 98 -4.06 -11.21 -4.41
C ASP A 98 -4.94 -10.46 -5.41
N ILE A 99 -4.83 -10.81 -6.69
CA ILE A 99 -5.61 -10.21 -7.76
C ILE A 99 -7.10 -10.52 -7.55
N ALA A 100 -7.44 -11.79 -7.34
CA ALA A 100 -8.81 -12.21 -7.06
C ALA A 100 -9.37 -11.56 -5.78
N ARG A 101 -8.53 -11.40 -4.74
CA ARG A 101 -8.93 -10.71 -3.51
C ARG A 101 -9.24 -9.25 -3.76
N ARG A 102 -8.42 -8.55 -4.57
CA ARG A 102 -8.65 -7.15 -4.96
C ARG A 102 -9.97 -6.98 -5.72
N GLU A 103 -10.27 -7.87 -6.65
CA GLU A 103 -11.55 -7.87 -7.38
C GLU A 103 -12.74 -8.06 -6.43
N ASN A 104 -12.65 -9.00 -5.49
CA ASN A 104 -13.69 -9.20 -4.48
C ASN A 104 -13.83 -8.01 -3.51
N HIS A 105 -12.72 -7.34 -3.17
CA HIS A 105 -12.73 -6.15 -2.34
C HIS A 105 -13.48 -5.00 -3.04
N GLU A 106 -13.29 -4.82 -4.35
CA GLU A 106 -13.99 -3.77 -5.11
C GLU A 106 -15.51 -3.94 -5.05
N LEU A 107 -15.99 -5.18 -5.12
CA LEU A 107 -17.42 -5.48 -4.95
C LEU A 107 -17.93 -5.09 -3.54
N LYS A 108 -17.17 -5.46 -2.50
CA LYS A 108 -17.51 -5.14 -1.10
C LYS A 108 -17.42 -3.65 -0.80
N GLU A 109 -16.49 -2.93 -1.42
CA GLU A 109 -16.33 -1.47 -1.27
C GLU A 109 -17.56 -0.75 -1.82
N ASN A 110 -18.07 -1.17 -2.98
CA ASN A 110 -19.28 -0.60 -3.56
C ASN A 110 -20.51 -0.79 -2.66
N GLU A 111 -20.64 -1.97 -2.04
CA GLU A 111 -21.68 -2.24 -1.05
C GLU A 111 -21.50 -1.37 0.21
N ALA A 112 -20.29 -1.36 0.79
CA ALA A 112 -19.97 -0.61 1.99
C ALA A 112 -20.19 0.90 1.79
N TYR A 113 -19.80 1.43 0.63
CA TYR A 113 -20.03 2.83 0.24
C TYR A 113 -21.52 3.16 0.26
N SER A 114 -22.34 2.32 -0.37
CA SER A 114 -23.79 2.51 -0.46
C SER A 114 -24.44 2.50 0.93
N VAL A 115 -24.04 1.55 1.79
CA VAL A 115 -24.53 1.45 3.17
C VAL A 115 -24.12 2.66 4.01
N CYS A 116 -22.85 3.08 3.92
CA CYS A 116 -22.33 4.22 4.67
C CYS A 116 -23.00 5.53 4.25
N ARG A 117 -23.17 5.74 2.94
CA ARG A 117 -23.87 6.90 2.38
C ARG A 117 -25.32 6.98 2.86
N GLY A 118 -26.03 5.84 2.92
CA GLY A 118 -27.38 5.78 3.48
C GLY A 118 -27.42 6.17 4.97
N LYS A 119 -26.44 5.73 5.76
CA LYS A 119 -26.32 6.10 7.18
C LYS A 119 -26.03 7.59 7.37
N ILE A 120 -25.11 8.16 6.59
CA ILE A 120 -24.80 9.61 6.61
C ILE A 120 -26.07 10.43 6.37
N SER A 121 -26.85 10.07 5.34
CA SER A 121 -28.11 10.76 5.03
C SER A 121 -29.14 10.62 6.16
N ARG A 122 -29.33 9.42 6.70
CA ARG A 122 -30.32 9.16 7.77
C ARG A 122 -29.98 9.87 9.07
N LEU A 123 -28.69 9.91 9.42
CA LEU A 123 -28.19 10.52 10.65
C LEU A 123 -27.90 12.02 10.49
N LYS A 124 -28.10 12.59 9.30
CA LYS A 124 -27.84 14.01 8.97
C LYS A 124 -26.41 14.43 9.33
N LEU A 125 -25.44 13.56 9.06
CA LEU A 125 -24.03 13.87 9.30
C LEU A 125 -23.54 14.86 8.24
N ALA A 126 -22.91 15.95 8.66
CA ALA A 126 -22.36 16.98 7.78
C ALA A 126 -21.02 16.54 7.18
N MET A 127 -21.01 15.49 6.36
CA MET A 127 -19.82 14.96 5.71
C MET A 127 -20.09 14.46 4.30
N LYS A 128 -19.05 14.44 3.46
CA LYS A 128 -19.07 13.88 2.11
C LYS A 128 -18.29 12.58 2.10
N LEU A 129 -18.93 11.49 1.71
CA LEU A 129 -18.26 10.21 1.49
C LEU A 129 -17.58 10.20 0.12
N VAL A 130 -16.26 10.05 0.12
CA VAL A 130 -15.39 10.01 -1.06
C VAL A 130 -15.24 8.57 -1.56
N SER A 131 -14.86 7.63 -0.70
CA SER A 131 -14.68 6.22 -1.09
C SER A 131 -14.77 5.25 0.10
N ALA A 132 -14.83 3.96 -0.20
CA ALA A 132 -14.62 2.87 0.74
C ALA A 132 -13.46 2.02 0.22
N HIS A 133 -12.56 1.55 1.10
CA HIS A 133 -11.39 0.76 0.69
C HIS A 133 -11.10 -0.38 1.67
N TYR A 134 -10.96 -1.60 1.15
CA TYR A 134 -10.44 -2.77 1.85
C TYR A 134 -9.02 -3.07 1.38
N MET A 135 -8.07 -2.99 2.31
CA MET A 135 -6.68 -3.37 2.06
C MET A 135 -6.57 -4.88 1.84
N LEU A 136 -5.55 -5.33 1.12
CA LEU A 136 -5.38 -6.75 0.76
C LEU A 136 -5.36 -7.69 1.98
N ASP A 137 -4.68 -7.31 3.07
CA ASP A 137 -4.47 -8.20 4.22
C ASP A 137 -5.34 -7.84 5.44
N GLU A 138 -6.21 -6.83 5.35
CA GLU A 138 -7.06 -6.41 6.48
C GLU A 138 -8.54 -6.73 6.28
N GLN A 139 -9.20 -7.14 7.36
CA GLN A 139 -10.66 -7.36 7.38
C GLN A 139 -11.47 -6.06 7.58
N LYS A 140 -10.80 -4.92 7.71
CA LYS A 140 -11.43 -3.62 7.99
C LYS A 140 -11.64 -2.85 6.68
N VAL A 141 -12.73 -2.09 6.63
CA VAL A 141 -13.00 -1.11 5.58
C VAL A 141 -12.68 0.29 6.10
N MET A 142 -11.96 1.06 5.29
CA MET A 142 -11.73 2.49 5.51
C MET A 142 -12.73 3.29 4.70
N PHE A 143 -13.26 4.36 5.28
CA PHE A 143 -14.10 5.34 4.59
C PHE A 143 -13.37 6.67 4.54
N PHE A 144 -13.35 7.30 3.37
CA PHE A 144 -12.77 8.62 3.13
C PHE A 144 -13.86 9.63 2.79
#